data_AF-A0A507D8T5-F1
#
_entry.id   AF-A0A507D8T5-F1
#
_cell.length_a   1.000
_cell.length_b   1.000
_cell.length_c   1.000
_cell.angle_alpha   90.00
_cell.angle_beta   90.00
_cell.angle_gamma   90.00
#
_symmetry.space_group_name_H-M   'P 1'
#
loop_
_entity.id
_entity.type
_entity.pdbx_description
1 polymer ?
#
loop_
_entity_poly.entity_id
_entity_poly.type
_entity_poly.pdbx_seq_one_letter_code
_entity_poly.pdbx_strand_id
1 'polypeptide(L)'
;MENEAGPADRLSQLQACLDRAVEMMYTAIGALQRDAPLVALAEDIPVTLFTDEQNKGLESGGRDMAMKLGRDIVRTFKVTEHLINALPGIATTEDEQIEQLRRLEVENRDAGRDMQNAVERAEALRGRLRRTLRAIADDQTRFLQSGVYP
;
A
#
# COMPACT_ATOMS: atom_id res chain seq x y z
N MET A 1 -3.19 11.35 -2.20
CA MET A 1 -2.09 10.42 -2.53
C MET A 1 -2.53 9.05 -2.05
N GLU A 2 -3.34 8.38 -2.87
CA GLU A 2 -3.72 6.99 -2.61
C GLU A 2 -2.51 6.12 -2.91
N ASN A 3 -2.07 5.38 -1.91
CA ASN A 3 -0.96 4.46 -2.01
C ASN A 3 -1.43 3.26 -2.84
N GLU A 4 -1.14 3.25 -4.14
CA GLU A 4 -1.26 2.07 -5.00
C GLU A 4 -0.20 1.04 -4.61
N ALA A 5 -0.36 0.47 -3.41
CA ALA A 5 0.25 -0.77 -3.02
C ALA A 5 -0.15 -1.83 -4.04
N GLY A 6 0.81 -2.29 -4.85
CA GLY A 6 0.59 -3.34 -5.84
C GLY A 6 0.06 -4.63 -5.21
N PRO A 7 -0.45 -5.59 -6.01
CA PRO A 7 -1.01 -6.85 -5.51
C PRO A 7 -0.12 -7.59 -4.51
N ALA A 8 1.19 -7.62 -4.79
CA ALA A 8 2.21 -8.22 -3.93
C ALA A 8 2.42 -7.43 -2.62
N ASP A 9 2.23 -6.12 -2.63
CA ASP A 9 2.36 -5.26 -1.45
C ASP A 9 1.16 -5.47 -0.51
N ARG A 10 -0.07 -5.57 -1.05
CA ARG A 10 -1.26 -5.87 -0.23
C ARG A 10 -1.20 -7.25 0.42
N LEU A 11 -0.69 -8.26 -0.28
CA LEU A 11 -0.47 -9.59 0.30
C LEU A 11 0.58 -9.55 1.42
N SER A 12 1.68 -8.82 1.21
CA SER A 12 2.73 -8.62 2.23
C SER A 12 2.19 -7.86 3.46
N GLN A 13 1.33 -6.85 3.25
CA GLN A 13 0.65 -6.12 4.32
C GLN A 13 -0.32 -7.01 5.11
N LEU A 14 -1.03 -7.92 4.42
CA LEU A 14 -1.90 -8.89 5.07
C LEU A 14 -1.10 -9.85 5.96
N GLN A 15 0.04 -10.35 5.45
CA GLN A 15 0.96 -11.18 6.23
C GLN A 15 1.45 -10.45 7.47
N ALA A 16 1.91 -9.20 7.33
CA ALA A 16 2.36 -8.39 8.47
C ALA A 16 1.24 -8.14 9.50
N CYS A 17 -0.01 -7.93 9.06
CA CYS A 17 -1.15 -7.79 9.96
C CYS A 17 -1.44 -9.08 10.73
N LEU A 18 -1.35 -10.23 10.06
CA LEU A 18 -1.56 -11.54 10.69
C LEU A 18 -0.47 -11.84 11.72
N ASP A 19 0.80 -11.62 11.36
CA ASP A 19 1.94 -11.79 12.26
C ASP A 19 1.77 -10.91 13.50
N ARG A 20 1.37 -9.65 13.31
CA ARG A 20 1.09 -8.73 14.41
C ARG A 20 -0.08 -9.19 15.28
N ALA A 21 -1.14 -9.75 14.70
CA ALA A 21 -2.27 -10.28 15.45
C ALA A 21 -1.86 -11.44 16.36
N VAL A 22 -1.07 -12.38 15.82
CA VAL A 22 -0.50 -13.50 16.58
C VAL A 22 0.41 -12.97 17.69
N GLU A 23 1.21 -11.93 17.39
CA GLU A 23 2.10 -11.31 18.36
C GLU A 23 1.35 -10.74 19.57
N MET A 24 0.28 -10.00 19.29
CA MET A 24 -0.59 -9.44 20.32
C MET A 24 -1.28 -10.54 21.13
N MET A 25 -1.70 -11.64 20.50
CA MET A 25 -2.35 -12.75 21.21
C MET A 25 -1.40 -13.43 22.20
N TYR A 26 -0.20 -13.84 21.78
CA TYR A 26 0.72 -14.51 22.71
C TYR A 26 1.18 -13.55 23.81
N THR A 27 1.39 -12.27 23.48
CA THR A 27 1.78 -11.25 24.45
C THR A 27 0.65 -11.01 25.46
N ALA A 28 -0.60 -10.99 24.98
CA ALA A 28 -1.77 -10.84 25.83
C ALA A 28 -1.91 -12.02 26.81
N ILE A 29 -1.80 -13.25 26.31
CA ILE A 29 -1.87 -14.46 27.14
C ILE A 29 -0.74 -14.43 28.19
N GLY A 30 0.49 -14.15 27.78
CA GLY A 30 1.64 -14.09 28.68
C GLY A 30 1.50 -13.02 29.77
N ALA A 31 1.04 -11.83 29.40
CA ALA A 31 0.82 -10.75 30.36
C ALA A 31 -0.32 -11.08 31.35
N LEU A 32 -1.43 -11.62 30.85
CA LEU A 32 -2.56 -12.01 31.69
C LEU A 32 -2.20 -13.14 32.66
N GLN A 33 -1.37 -14.09 32.24
CA GLN A 33 -0.90 -15.17 33.11
C GLN A 33 0.10 -14.67 34.17
N ARG A 34 1.01 -13.75 33.79
CA ARG A 34 2.01 -13.19 34.72
C ARG A 34 1.36 -12.33 35.80
N ASP A 35 0.38 -11.51 35.40
CA ASP A 35 -0.26 -10.52 36.27
C ASP A 35 -1.62 -11.03 36.82
N ALA A 36 -1.83 -12.35 36.80
CA ALA A 36 -3.06 -12.97 37.27
C ALA A 36 -3.24 -12.77 38.78
N PRO A 37 -4.43 -12.32 39.24
CA PRO A 37 -4.73 -12.23 40.66
C PRO A 37 -4.81 -13.64 41.29
N LEU A 38 -4.48 -13.73 42.58
CA LEU A 38 -4.63 -14.99 43.32
C LEU A 38 -6.08 -15.15 43.75
N VAL A 39 -6.70 -16.29 43.40
CA VAL A 39 -8.06 -16.62 43.82
C VAL A 39 -7.98 -17.71 44.88
N ALA A 40 -8.69 -17.53 46.00
CA ALA A 40 -8.80 -18.55 47.04
C ALA A 40 -9.48 -19.81 46.47
N LEU A 41 -8.91 -20.99 46.73
CA LEU A 41 -9.45 -22.25 46.23
C LEU A 41 -10.71 -22.69 47.01
N ALA A 42 -10.87 -22.20 48.24
CA ALA A 42 -12.01 -22.41 49.10
C ALA A 42 -12.25 -21.16 49.96
N GLU A 43 -13.50 -20.85 50.30
CA GLU A 43 -13.90 -19.63 51.06
C GLU A 43 -13.25 -19.55 52.46
N ASP A 44 -12.83 -20.68 53.01
CA ASP A 44 -12.26 -20.84 54.34
C ASP A 44 -10.72 -20.73 54.40
N ILE A 45 -10.05 -20.72 53.25
CA ILE A 45 -8.58 -20.63 53.17
C ILE A 45 -8.19 -19.28 52.56
N PRO A 46 -7.79 -18.28 53.38
CA PRO A 46 -7.40 -16.97 52.87
C PRO A 46 -6.09 -17.05 52.08
N VAL A 47 -5.98 -16.24 51.03
CA VAL A 47 -4.73 -16.05 50.29
C VAL A 47 -3.77 -15.27 51.19
N THR A 48 -2.68 -15.89 51.63
CA THR A 48 -1.71 -15.26 52.56
C THR A 48 -0.51 -14.62 51.89
N LEU A 49 -0.34 -14.85 50.57
CA LEU A 49 0.83 -14.40 49.80
C LEU A 49 0.73 -12.93 49.33
N PHE A 50 -0.49 -12.40 49.16
CA PHE A 50 -0.74 -11.00 48.81
C PHE A 50 -1.71 -10.37 49.79
N THR A 51 -1.54 -9.08 50.06
CA THR A 51 -2.59 -8.32 50.76
C THR A 51 -3.81 -8.12 49.87
N ASP A 52 -4.99 -7.96 50.46
CA ASP A 52 -6.25 -7.74 49.72
C ASP A 52 -6.18 -6.54 48.77
N GLU A 53 -5.43 -5.49 49.14
CA GLU A 53 -5.22 -4.30 48.31
C GLU A 53 -4.33 -4.59 47.10
N GLN A 54 -3.29 -5.41 47.27
CA GLN A 54 -2.43 -5.86 46.16
C GLN A 54 -3.22 -6.73 45.18
N ASN A 55 -4.06 -7.63 45.69
CA ASN A 55 -4.85 -8.53 44.86
C ASN A 55 -5.93 -7.78 44.07
N LYS A 56 -6.62 -6.81 44.70
CA LYS A 56 -7.57 -5.92 44.01
C LYS A 56 -6.91 -5.04 42.95
N GLY A 57 -5.68 -4.58 43.19
CA GLY A 57 -4.89 -3.84 42.21
C GLY A 57 -4.52 -4.67 40.98
N LEU A 58 -4.15 -5.95 41.19
CA LEU A 58 -3.91 -6.91 40.12
C LEU A 58 -5.19 -7.26 39.35
N GLU A 59 -6.32 -7.42 40.02
CA GLU A 59 -7.62 -7.64 39.39
C GLU A 59 -8.04 -6.47 38.48
N SER A 60 -7.97 -5.23 38.99
CA SER A 60 -8.39 -4.06 38.20
C SER A 60 -7.43 -3.80 37.04
N GLY A 61 -6.12 -3.86 37.30
CA GLY A 61 -5.08 -3.67 36.29
C GLY A 61 -5.12 -4.75 35.20
N GLY A 62 -5.29 -6.01 35.60
CA GLY A 62 -5.44 -7.14 34.68
C GLY A 62 -6.70 -7.03 33.82
N ARG A 63 -7.82 -6.58 34.40
CA ARG A 63 -9.08 -6.35 33.67
C ARG A 63 -8.96 -5.22 32.64
N ASP A 64 -8.37 -4.10 33.01
CA ASP A 64 -8.16 -2.96 32.10
C ASP A 64 -7.20 -3.33 30.96
N MET A 65 -6.13 -4.07 31.29
CA MET A 65 -5.19 -4.60 30.31
C MET A 65 -5.86 -5.59 29.36
N ALA A 66 -6.65 -6.53 29.86
CA ALA A 66 -7.44 -7.47 29.06
C ALA A 66 -8.38 -6.74 28.08
N MET A 67 -9.10 -5.71 28.57
CA MET A 67 -9.99 -4.92 27.71
C MET A 67 -9.22 -4.15 26.63
N LYS A 68 -8.05 -3.58 26.95
CA LYS A 68 -7.23 -2.87 25.97
C LYS A 68 -6.71 -3.83 24.89
N LEU A 69 -6.11 -4.94 25.29
CA LEU A 69 -5.58 -5.96 24.38
C LEU A 69 -6.68 -6.56 23.50
N GLY A 70 -7.85 -6.88 24.08
CA GLY A 70 -8.99 -7.37 23.32
C GLY A 70 -9.47 -6.36 22.27
N ARG A 71 -9.55 -5.07 22.60
CA ARG A 71 -9.90 -4.02 21.63
C ARG A 71 -8.87 -3.89 20.50
N ASP A 72 -7.59 -3.95 20.83
CA ASP A 72 -6.51 -3.84 19.85
C ASP A 72 -6.49 -5.06 18.90
N ILE A 73 -6.68 -6.27 19.42
CA ILE A 73 -6.81 -7.50 18.62
C ILE A 73 -8.01 -7.41 17.67
N VAL A 74 -9.20 -7.01 18.17
CA VAL A 74 -10.40 -6.86 17.34
C VAL A 74 -10.18 -5.81 16.24
N ARG A 75 -9.53 -4.69 16.57
CA ARG A 75 -9.20 -3.66 15.57
C ARG A 75 -8.29 -4.24 14.49
N THR A 76 -7.24 -4.96 14.85
CA THR A 76 -6.34 -5.56 13.86
C THR A 76 -7.06 -6.58 12.98
N PHE A 77 -7.94 -7.41 13.51
CA PHE A 77 -8.74 -8.31 12.68
C PHE A 77 -9.66 -7.59 11.70
N LYS A 78 -10.26 -6.45 12.08
CA LYS A 78 -11.04 -5.63 11.15
C LYS A 78 -10.17 -5.07 10.02
N VAL A 79 -8.92 -4.70 10.31
CA VAL A 79 -7.96 -4.28 9.29
C VAL A 79 -7.61 -5.45 8.37
N THR A 80 -7.35 -6.64 8.93
CA THR A 80 -7.12 -7.86 8.15
C THR A 80 -8.30 -8.18 7.23
N GLU A 81 -9.53 -8.11 7.73
CA GLU A 81 -10.76 -8.31 6.94
C GLU A 81 -10.89 -7.27 5.82
N HIS A 82 -10.60 -6.00 6.11
CA HIS A 82 -10.59 -4.97 5.09
C HIS A 82 -9.53 -5.25 4.01
N LEU A 83 -8.32 -5.68 4.40
CA LEU A 83 -7.24 -6.02 3.47
C LEU A 83 -7.62 -7.22 2.58
N ILE A 84 -8.28 -8.24 3.14
CA ILE A 84 -8.80 -9.39 2.38
C ILE A 84 -9.79 -8.91 1.31
N ASN A 85 -10.77 -8.09 1.70
CA ASN A 85 -11.76 -7.54 0.77
C ASN A 85 -11.14 -6.59 -0.27
N ALA A 86 -9.99 -6.01 0.04
CA ALA A 86 -9.23 -5.15 -0.86
C ALA A 86 -8.21 -5.94 -1.71
N LEU A 87 -8.13 -7.27 -1.63
CA LEU A 87 -7.19 -8.03 -2.45
C LEU A 87 -7.61 -7.93 -3.94
N PRO A 88 -6.72 -7.46 -4.83
CA PRO A 88 -7.02 -7.37 -6.24
C PRO A 88 -7.21 -8.76 -6.83
N GLY A 89 -8.22 -8.92 -7.67
CA GLY A 89 -8.50 -10.20 -8.34
C GLY A 89 -9.15 -11.27 -7.46
N ILE A 90 -9.50 -10.99 -6.19
CA ILE A 90 -10.14 -11.97 -5.30
C ILE A 90 -11.52 -12.47 -5.80
N ALA A 91 -12.18 -11.66 -6.63
CA ALA A 91 -13.48 -11.98 -7.22
C ALA A 91 -13.40 -12.56 -8.64
N THR A 92 -12.18 -12.71 -9.18
CA THR A 92 -11.94 -13.05 -10.59
C THR A 92 -11.26 -14.41 -10.68
N THR A 93 -11.63 -15.23 -11.65
CA THR A 93 -10.96 -16.50 -11.92
C THR A 93 -9.59 -16.28 -12.59
N GLU A 94 -8.69 -17.26 -12.48
CA GLU A 94 -7.37 -17.20 -13.12
C GLU A 94 -7.48 -17.01 -14.64
N ASP A 95 -8.38 -17.73 -15.28
CA ASP A 95 -8.61 -17.63 -16.73
C ASP A 95 -9.06 -16.22 -17.15
N GLU A 96 -9.97 -15.61 -16.39
CA GLU A 96 -10.43 -14.24 -16.63
C GLU A 96 -9.28 -13.22 -16.43
N GLN A 97 -8.43 -13.43 -15.42
CA GLN A 97 -7.25 -12.58 -15.20
C GLN A 97 -6.25 -12.70 -16.35
N ILE A 98 -6.00 -13.92 -16.84
CA ILE A 98 -5.13 -14.17 -18.00
C ILE A 98 -5.69 -13.49 -19.25
N GLU A 99 -7.00 -13.56 -19.47
CA GLU A 99 -7.63 -12.92 -20.63
C GLU A 99 -7.58 -11.39 -20.54
N GLN A 100 -7.77 -10.83 -19.34
CA GLN A 100 -7.56 -9.40 -19.09
C GLN A 100 -6.11 -8.99 -19.40
N LEU A 101 -5.12 -9.79 -18.97
CA LEU A 101 -3.71 -9.54 -19.27
C LEU A 101 -3.43 -9.54 -20.78
N ARG A 102 -3.96 -10.52 -21.53
CA ARG A 102 -3.81 -10.57 -22.99
C ARG A 102 -4.40 -9.34 -23.66
N ARG A 103 -5.61 -8.94 -23.26
CA ARG A 103 -6.25 -7.71 -23.77
C ARG A 103 -5.41 -6.47 -23.49
N LEU A 104 -4.92 -6.31 -22.27
CA LEU A 104 -4.06 -5.19 -21.88
C LEU A 104 -2.74 -5.19 -22.65
N GLU A 105 -2.16 -6.37 -22.94
CA GLU A 105 -0.94 -6.48 -23.74
C GLU A 105 -1.16 -5.98 -25.18
N VAL A 106 -2.29 -6.35 -25.80
CA VAL A 106 -2.67 -5.89 -27.14
C VAL A 106 -2.89 -4.38 -27.14
N GLU A 107 -3.66 -3.86 -26.18
CA GLU A 107 -3.92 -2.43 -26.05
C GLU A 107 -2.64 -1.62 -25.84
N ASN A 108 -1.74 -2.10 -24.97
CA ASN A 108 -0.45 -1.46 -24.72
C ASN A 108 0.43 -1.45 -25.98
N ARG A 109 0.44 -2.56 -26.73
CA ARG A 109 1.18 -2.66 -27.99
C ARG A 109 0.68 -1.67 -29.04
N ASP A 110 -0.64 -1.56 -29.21
CA ASP A 110 -1.24 -0.60 -30.14
C ASP A 110 -0.97 0.84 -29.71
N ALA A 111 -1.13 1.17 -28.42
CA ALA A 111 -0.78 2.47 -27.87
C ALA A 111 0.71 2.81 -28.07
N GLY A 112 1.60 1.82 -27.92
CA GLY A 112 3.03 1.96 -28.18
C GLY A 112 3.33 2.28 -29.64
N ARG A 113 2.65 1.62 -30.59
CA ARG A 113 2.77 1.92 -32.02
C ARG A 113 2.29 3.33 -32.35
N ASP A 114 1.17 3.74 -31.77
CA ASP A 114 0.62 5.09 -31.98
C ASP A 114 1.56 6.16 -31.42
N MET A 115 2.17 5.90 -30.27
CA MET A 115 3.18 6.77 -29.69
C MET A 115 4.41 6.88 -30.60
N GLN A 116 4.91 5.77 -31.16
CA GLN A 116 6.02 5.80 -32.13
C GLN A 116 5.67 6.63 -33.38
N ASN A 117 4.50 6.40 -33.96
CA ASN A 117 4.02 7.15 -35.12
C ASN A 117 3.91 8.67 -34.82
N ALA A 118 3.44 9.02 -33.63
CA ALA A 118 3.35 10.41 -33.20
C ALA A 118 4.73 11.06 -33.06
N VAL A 119 5.70 10.34 -32.48
CA VAL A 119 7.09 10.79 -32.38
C VAL A 119 7.70 11.01 -33.76
N GLU A 120 7.58 10.05 -34.68
CA GLU A 120 8.11 10.17 -36.05
C GLU A 120 7.55 11.40 -36.78
N ARG A 121 6.23 11.64 -36.67
CA ARG A 121 5.59 12.83 -37.25
C ARG A 121 6.13 14.12 -36.63
N ALA A 122 6.30 14.15 -35.32
CA ALA A 122 6.87 15.30 -34.62
C ALA A 122 8.31 15.58 -35.06
N GLU A 123 9.14 14.54 -35.21
CA GLU A 123 10.52 14.67 -35.68
C GLU A 123 10.60 15.15 -37.13
N ALA A 124 9.74 14.62 -38.02
CA ALA A 124 9.66 15.05 -39.40
C ALA A 124 9.25 16.53 -39.51
N LEU A 125 8.25 16.96 -38.73
CA LEU A 125 7.80 18.35 -38.67
C LEU A 125 8.91 19.26 -38.13
N ARG A 126 9.58 18.86 -37.05
CA ARG A 126 10.74 19.58 -36.49
C ARG A 126 11.85 19.74 -37.52
N GLY A 127 12.13 18.70 -38.30
CA GLY A 127 13.11 18.73 -39.39
C GLY A 127 12.72 19.72 -40.50
N ARG A 128 11.44 19.74 -40.90
CA ARG A 128 10.91 20.71 -41.87
C ARG A 128 11.03 22.14 -41.37
N LEU A 129 10.59 22.40 -40.14
CA LEU A 129 10.67 23.72 -39.50
C LEU A 129 12.12 24.24 -39.49
N ARG A 130 13.07 23.39 -39.07
CA ARG A 130 14.50 23.73 -39.06
C ARG A 130 15.03 24.09 -40.45
N ARG A 131 14.63 23.36 -41.50
CA ARG A 131 15.04 23.66 -42.88
C ARG A 131 14.46 24.99 -43.36
N THR A 132 13.18 25.24 -43.12
CA THR A 132 12.53 26.51 -43.52
C THR A 132 13.15 27.70 -42.79
N LEU A 133 13.40 27.59 -41.49
CA LEU A 133 14.07 28.64 -40.71
C LEU A 133 15.48 28.92 -41.22
N ARG A 134 16.26 27.88 -41.55
CA ARG A 134 17.60 28.05 -42.13
C ARG A 134 17.54 28.72 -43.50
N ALA A 135 16.62 28.31 -44.38
CA ALA A 135 16.45 28.93 -45.69
C ALA A 135 16.09 30.43 -45.59
N ILE A 136 15.21 30.81 -44.64
CA ILE A 136 14.88 32.22 -44.39
C ILE A 136 16.11 32.99 -43.90
N ALA A 137 16.88 32.43 -42.96
CA ALA A 137 18.08 33.06 -42.44
C ALA A 137 19.16 33.23 -43.53
N ASP A 138 19.34 32.24 -44.39
CA ASP A 138 20.30 32.29 -45.50
C ASP A 138 19.87 33.33 -46.55
N ASP A 139 18.58 33.42 -46.87
CA ASP A 139 18.03 34.41 -47.81
C ASP A 139 18.20 35.85 -47.29
N GLN A 140 17.92 36.10 -46.01
CA GLN A 140 18.16 37.40 -45.38
C GLN A 140 19.64 37.77 -45.36
N THR A 141 20.53 36.81 -45.08
CA THR A 141 21.98 37.04 -45.10
C THR A 141 22.44 37.39 -46.52
N ARG A 142 21.90 36.73 -47.53
CA ARG A 142 22.20 37.00 -48.94
C ARG A 142 21.69 38.37 -49.38
N PHE A 143 20.50 38.77 -48.94
CA PHE A 143 19.95 40.10 -49.16
C PHE A 143 20.87 41.18 -48.58
N LEU A 144 21.31 41.01 -47.33
CA LEU A 144 22.24 41.93 -46.66
C LEU A 144 23.63 41.98 -47.31
N GLN A 145 24.10 40.86 -47.89
CA GLN A 145 25.36 40.79 -48.63
C GLN A 145 25.28 41.33 -50.07
N SER A 146 24.10 41.31 -50.69
CA SER A 146 23.88 41.76 -52.08
C SER A 146 23.80 43.28 -52.27
N GLY A 147 23.87 44.07 -51.19
CA GLY A 147 24.18 45.50 -51.29
C GLY A 147 23.26 46.35 -52.17
N VAL A 148 21.94 46.09 -52.16
CA VAL A 148 20.95 47.05 -52.68
C VAL A 148 20.20 47.63 -51.49
N TYR A 149 20.78 48.68 -50.92
CA TYR A 149 20.03 49.63 -50.10
C TYR A 149 19.22 50.53 -51.06
N PRO A 150 17.90 50.69 -50.87
CA PRO A 150 17.21 51.84 -51.44
C PRO A 150 17.69 53.15 -50.80
#